data_AF-A0A946GGC8-F1
#
_entry.id   AF-A0A946GGC8-F1
#
_cell.length_a   1.000
_cell.length_b   1.000
_cell.length_c   1.000
_cell.angle_alpha   90.00
_cell.angle_beta   90.00
_cell.angle_gamma   90.00
#
_symmetry.space_group_name_H-M   'P 1'
#
loop_
_entity.id
_entity.type
_entity.pdbx_description
1 polymer ?
#
loop_
_entity_poly.entity_id
_entity_poly.type
_entity_poly.pdbx_seq_one_letter_code
_entity_poly.pdbx_strand_id
1 'polypeptide(L)' 'MANRNSKRREVLYELHYTNSRSVRVVAIDPITGIEVTMVGDRARGEATLKRVAAQKLFYVINKKLGG' A
#
# COMPACT_ATOMS: atom_id res chain seq x y z
N MET A 1 15.48 -5.88 -27.69
CA MET A 1 14.24 -6.45 -27.09
C MET A 1 14.04 -5.78 -25.74
N ALA A 2 13.06 -4.87 -25.61
CA ALA A 2 12.82 -4.16 -24.37
C ALA A 2 12.43 -5.16 -23.27
N ASN A 3 13.20 -5.18 -22.18
CA ASN A 3 12.95 -5.99 -20.99
C ASN A 3 11.56 -5.66 -20.46
N ARG A 4 10.60 -6.57 -20.69
CA ARG A 4 9.18 -6.44 -20.28
C ARG A 4 9.00 -6.60 -18.75
N ASN A 5 10.09 -6.57 -17.99
CA ASN A 5 10.10 -6.41 -16.55
C ASN A 5 10.05 -4.92 -16.16
N SER A 6 9.07 -4.20 -16.72
CA SER A 6 8.70 -2.85 -16.29
C SER A 6 8.23 -2.98 -14.84
N LYS A 7 9.19 -2.87 -13.91
CA LYS A 7 9.07 -3.16 -12.48
C LYS A 7 7.68 -2.79 -11.96
N ARG A 8 6.81 -3.80 -11.77
CA ARG A 8 5.65 -3.61 -10.89
C ARG A 8 6.25 -3.23 -9.56
N ARG A 9 6.04 -1.98 -9.13
CA ARG A 9 6.58 -1.49 -7.86
C ARG A 9 6.00 -2.36 -6.76
N GLU A 10 6.86 -3.17 -6.16
CA GLU A 10 6.49 -4.06 -5.08
C GLU A 10 6.03 -3.23 -3.88
N VAL A 11 4.97 -3.70 -3.22
CA VAL A 11 4.44 -3.08 -2.00
C VAL A 11 4.30 -4.18 -0.97
N LEU A 12 4.97 -4.01 0.17
CA LEU A 12 4.82 -4.89 1.32
C LEU A 12 3.63 -4.42 2.15
N TYR A 13 2.88 -5.35 2.73
CA TYR A 13 1.69 -5.03 3.51
C TYR A 13 1.71 -5.70 4.87
N GLU A 14 1.34 -4.94 5.90
CA GLU A 14 0.93 -5.47 7.20
C GLU A 14 -0.57 -5.25 7.36
N LEU A 15 -1.31 -6.30 7.71
CA LEU A 15 -2.73 -6.22 8.01
C LEU A 15 -2.97 -6.66 9.45
N HIS A 16 -3.42 -5.72 10.27
CA HIS A 16 -3.81 -5.99 11.64
C HIS A 16 -5.34 -5.99 11.75
N TYR A 17 -5.90 -7.20 11.88
CA TYR A 17 -7.32 -7.42 12.09
C TYR A 17 -7.63 -7.27 13.58
N THR A 18 -8.40 -6.24 13.94
CA THR A 18 -8.86 -6.05 15.31
C THR A 18 -10.17 -6.81 15.56
N ASN A 19 -10.60 -6.91 16.83
CA ASN A 19 -11.89 -7.54 17.20
C ASN A 19 -13.13 -6.77 16.68
N SER A 20 -12.91 -5.63 16.03
CA SER A 20 -13.93 -4.74 15.48
C SER A 20 -14.13 -4.95 13.96
N ARG A 21 -15.02 -4.14 13.35
CA ARG A 21 -15.24 -4.08 11.90
C ARG A 21 -14.12 -3.36 11.13
N SER A 22 -12.96 -3.11 11.73
CA SER A 22 -11.87 -2.38 11.09
C SER A 22 -10.63 -3.24 10.89
N VAL A 23 -9.87 -2.92 9.86
CA VAL A 23 -8.53 -3.47 9.60
C VAL A 23 -7.57 -2.29 9.50
N ARG A 24 -6.50 -2.31 10.29
CA ARG A 24 -5.36 -1.43 10.07
C ARG A 24 -4.49 -2.05 8.99
N VAL A 25 -4.15 -1.26 7.97
CA VAL A 25 -3.28 -1.67 6.87
C VAL A 25 -2.10 -0.73 6.81
N VAL A 26 -0.91 -1.29 6.84
CA VAL A 26 0.35 -0.60 6.55
C VAL A 26 0.80 -1.03 5.15
N ALA A 27 1.15 -0.07 4.30
CA ALA A 27 1.74 -0.32 2.99
C ALA A 27 3.12 0.34 2.92
N ILE A 28 4.12 -0.42 2.48
CA ILE A 28 5.55 -0.06 2.56
C ILE A 28 6.17 -0.21 1.17
N ASP A 29 6.87 0.82 0.70
CA ASP A 29 7.76 0.72 -0.47
C ASP A 29 9.17 0.35 0.00
N PRO A 30 9.66 -0.87 -0.29
CA PRO A 30 10.94 -1.35 0.24
C PRO A 30 12.15 -0.61 -0.37
N ILE A 31 11.95 0.09 -1.49
CA ILE A 31 13.03 0.84 -2.15
C ILE A 31 13.26 2.18 -1.45
N THR A 32 12.21 2.93 -1.12
CA THR A 32 12.35 4.25 -0.50
C THR A 32 12.18 4.25 1.01
N GLY A 33 11.73 3.13 1.60
CA GLY A 33 11.37 3.04 3.03
C GLY A 33 10.16 3.91 3.41
N ILE A 34 9.36 4.34 2.43
CA ILE A 34 8.15 5.13 2.72
C ILE A 34 7.05 4.17 3.12
N GLU A 35 6.40 4.49 4.24
CA GLU A 35 5.27 3.72 4.77
C GLU A 35 4.04 4.62 4.86
N VAL A 36 2.88 4.02 4.64
CA VAL A 36 1.59 4.66 4.91
C VAL A 36 0.70 3.72 5.71
N THR A 37 0.02 4.27 6.70
CA THR A 37 -0.99 3.56 7.48
C THR A 37 -2.39 4.06 7.10
N MET A 38 -3.34 3.14 7.01
CA MET A 38 -4.75 3.43 6.89
C MET A 38 -5.59 2.48 7.73
N VAL A 39 -6.84 2.86 7.99
CA VAL A 39 -7.84 1.99 8.60
C VAL A 39 -9.00 1.90 7.62
N GLY A 40 -9.47 0.67 7.35
CA GLY A 40 -10.61 0.45 6.48
C GLY A 40 -11.59 -0.56 7.07
N ASP A 41 -12.80 -0.58 6.52
CA ASP A 41 -13.83 -1.54 6.90
C ASP A 41 -13.44 -2.95 6.45
N ARG A 42 -13.45 -3.90 7.39
CA ARG A 42 -13.15 -5.32 7.16
C ARG A 42 -14.04 -5.92 6.07
N ALA A 43 -15.30 -5.46 5.94
CA ALA A 43 -16.24 -5.94 4.94
C ALA A 43 -15.82 -5.65 3.50
N ARG A 44 -14.89 -4.72 3.27
CA ARG A 44 -14.36 -4.40 1.92
C ARG A 44 -13.41 -5.47 1.37
N GLY A 45 -12.92 -6.37 2.23
CA GLY A 45 -12.00 -7.44 1.86
C GLY A 45 -10.56 -6.99 1.65
N GLU A 46 -9.63 -7.93 1.84
CA GLU A 46 -8.19 -7.68 1.82
C GLU A 46 -7.68 -7.06 0.52
N ALA A 47 -8.11 -7.55 -0.64
CA ALA A 47 -7.67 -7.05 -1.94
C ALA A 47 -8.01 -5.57 -2.14
N THR A 48 -9.21 -5.16 -1.75
CA THR A 48 -9.66 -3.75 -1.81
C THR A 48 -8.83 -2.90 -0.87
N LEU A 49 -8.63 -3.37 0.37
CA LEU A 49 -7.85 -2.64 1.37
C LEU A 49 -6.40 -2.45 0.94
N LYS A 50 -5.74 -3.51 0.42
CA LYS A 50 -4.39 -3.44 -0.15
C LYS A 50 -4.32 -2.44 -1.30
N ARG A 51 -5.28 -2.47 -2.23
CA ARG A 51 -5.34 -1.54 -3.37
C ARG A 51 -5.40 -0.07 -2.92
N VAL A 52 -6.26 0.24 -1.95
CA VAL A 52 -6.41 1.61 -1.44
C VAL A 52 -5.14 2.05 -0.71
N ALA A 53 -4.54 1.17 0.10
CA ALA A 53 -3.28 1.46 0.79
C ALA A 53 -2.13 1.72 -0.20
N ALA A 54 -2.03 0.94 -1.28
CA ALA A 54 -1.05 1.14 -2.34
C ALA A 54 -1.22 2.48 -3.06
N GLN A 55 -2.46 2.86 -3.38
CA GLN A 55 -2.75 4.16 -4.01
C GLN A 55 -2.30 5.32 -3.12
N LYS A 56 -2.56 5.24 -1.81
CA LYS A 56 -2.10 6.24 -0.84
C LYS A 56 -0.57 6.27 -0.77
N LEU A 57 0.08 5.10 -0.79
CA LEU A 57 1.54 5.00 -0.78
C LEU A 57 2.16 5.67 -2.00
N PHE A 58 1.67 5.36 -3.20
CA PHE A 58 2.17 5.96 -4.44
C PHE A 58 1.96 7.47 -4.48
N TYR A 59 0.80 7.96 -3.99
CA TYR A 59 0.57 9.39 -3.84
C TYR A 59 1.62 10.05 -2.93
N VAL A 60 1.89 9.47 -1.75
CA VAL A 60 2.88 10.03 -0.81
C VAL A 60 4.28 9.99 -1.40
N ILE A 61 4.65 8.91 -2.08
CA ILE A 61 5.94 8.79 -2.75
C ILE A 61 6.11 9.87 -3.82
N ASN A 62 5.13 10.01 -4.72
CA ASN A 62 5.17 11.02 -5.77
C ASN A 62 5.26 12.43 -5.17
N LYS A 63 4.54 12.69 -4.06
CA LYS A 63 4.60 13.98 -3.36
C LYS A 63 5.97 14.24 -2.71
N LYS A 64 6.66 13.21 -2.20
CA LYS A 64 7.93 13.36 -1.48
C LYS A 64 9.16 13.34 -2.39
N LEU A 65 9.12 12.57 -3.47
CA LEU A 65 10.27 12.28 -4.31
C LEU A 65 10.11 12.79 -5.76
N GLY A 66 8.90 13.17 -6.17
CA GLY A 66 8.59 13.67 -7.51
C GLY A 66 8.57 15.19 -7.61
N GLY A 67 9.57 15.86 -7.04
CA GLY A 67 9.85 17.27 -7.33
C GLY A 67 10.48 17.43 -8.72
#